data_AF-A0A350IJ73-F1
#
_entry.id   AF-A0A350IJ73-F1
#
_cell.length_a   1.000
_cell.length_b   1.000
_cell.length_c   1.000
_cell.angle_alpha   90.00
_cell.angle_beta   90.00
_cell.angle_gamma   90.00
#
_symmetry.space_group_name_H-M   'P 1'
#
loop_
_entity.id
_entity.type
_entity.pdbx_description
1 polymer ?
#
loop_
_entity_poly.entity_id
_entity_poly.type
_entity_poly.pdbx_seq_one_letter_code
_entity_poly.pdbx_strand_id
1 'polypeptide(L)'
;MSISLSLVLYSCNLVDNEGPNELGGNTDIPIAQVGNTFWVSTNFNGTSYDLKDTIEISKNDAGVTTIHVKATIPDDPKLKQYASYLPAFVFDENGNIDTEFKMKMTSEGIQDYFNKDQKPHTMVKYDCKVGDKYQLTKSNGKTITRTVIAKSDEDDFDYAFFKIKTTTIEQDSRIPGVKKIIYKTNHKFGLVWVSFEMEDGTSNSSYVFTSNY
;
A
#
# COMPACT_ATOMS: atom_id res chain seq x y z
N MET A 1 -24.46 9.57 -53.56
CA MET A 1 -24.64 10.02 -52.16
C MET A 1 -24.36 8.80 -51.29
N SER A 2 -23.09 8.56 -50.97
CA SER A 2 -22.67 7.37 -50.22
C SER A 2 -22.67 7.69 -48.73
N ILE A 3 -23.46 6.95 -47.97
CA ILE A 3 -23.48 6.96 -46.52
C ILE A 3 -22.25 6.16 -46.05
N SER A 4 -21.24 6.86 -45.53
CA SER A 4 -20.11 6.22 -44.86
C SER A 4 -20.46 6.08 -43.38
N LEU A 5 -20.87 4.87 -42.98
CA LEU A 5 -21.09 4.51 -41.59
C LEU A 5 -19.72 4.19 -40.96
N SER A 6 -19.07 5.20 -40.39
CA SER A 6 -17.86 5.02 -39.59
C SER A 6 -18.26 4.49 -38.21
N LEU A 7 -18.28 3.16 -38.06
CA LEU A 7 -18.37 2.49 -36.77
C LEU A 7 -17.02 2.65 -36.05
N VAL A 8 -16.90 3.68 -35.21
CA VAL A 8 -15.75 3.82 -34.30
C VAL A 8 -16.00 2.87 -33.14
N LEU A 9 -15.46 1.65 -33.25
CA LEU A 9 -15.36 0.73 -32.12
C LEU A 9 -14.31 1.30 -31.15
N TYR A 10 -14.76 2.03 -30.14
CA TYR A 10 -14.01 2.20 -28.90
C TYR A 10 -13.93 0.82 -28.23
N SER A 11 -12.90 0.05 -28.59
CA SER A 11 -12.42 -1.02 -27.74
C SER A 11 -11.83 -0.35 -26.50
N CYS A 12 -12.66 -0.15 -25.47
CA CYS A 12 -12.15 -0.10 -24.12
C CYS A 12 -11.32 -1.38 -23.92
N ASN A 13 -10.07 -1.21 -23.49
CA ASN A 13 -9.18 -2.29 -23.10
C ASN A 13 -9.80 -3.09 -21.96
N LEU A 14 -10.70 -4.03 -22.27
CA LEU A 14 -10.93 -5.21 -21.44
C LEU A 14 -9.77 -6.16 -21.74
N VAL A 15 -8.60 -5.82 -21.20
CA VAL A 15 -7.60 -6.84 -20.93
C VAL A 15 -8.15 -7.54 -19.70
N ASP A 16 -8.68 -8.75 -19.90
CA ASP A 16 -9.01 -9.64 -18.79
C ASP A 16 -7.76 -9.78 -17.93
N ASN A 17 -7.77 -9.13 -16.76
CA ASN A 17 -6.68 -9.17 -15.78
C ASN A 17 -6.74 -10.53 -15.05
N GLU A 18 -6.41 -11.61 -15.74
CA GLU A 18 -6.48 -12.98 -15.23
C GLU A 18 -5.37 -13.30 -14.20
N GLY A 19 -4.29 -12.52 -14.18
CA GLY A 19 -3.19 -12.71 -13.25
C GLY A 19 -3.48 -12.23 -11.81
N PRO A 20 -2.87 -12.86 -10.78
CA PRO A 20 -2.99 -12.40 -9.39
C PRO A 20 -2.40 -11.00 -9.17
N ASN A 21 -1.48 -10.58 -10.06
CA ASN A 21 -0.84 -9.26 -10.08
C ASN A 21 -1.25 -8.39 -11.27
N GLU A 22 -2.40 -8.69 -11.88
CA GLU A 22 -3.01 -7.85 -12.90
C GLU A 22 -4.13 -7.04 -12.25
N LEU A 23 -4.18 -5.73 -12.50
CA LEU A 23 -5.10 -4.80 -11.85
C LEU A 23 -5.65 -3.79 -12.86
N GLY A 24 -6.97 -3.84 -13.05
CA GLY A 24 -7.76 -2.93 -13.88
C GLY A 24 -8.32 -1.76 -13.09
N GLY A 25 -9.52 -1.33 -13.46
CA GLY A 25 -10.24 -0.24 -12.80
C GLY A 25 -9.88 1.15 -13.31
N ASN A 26 -10.72 2.11 -12.93
CA ASN A 26 -10.47 3.53 -13.19
C ASN A 26 -9.28 4.02 -12.35
N THR A 27 -8.38 4.75 -12.99
CA THR A 27 -7.17 5.32 -12.39
C THR A 27 -7.37 6.78 -11.97
N ASP A 28 -8.43 7.43 -12.47
CA ASP A 28 -8.86 8.76 -12.05
C ASP A 28 -9.74 8.66 -10.80
N ILE A 29 -9.08 8.46 -9.66
CA ILE A 29 -9.70 8.37 -8.34
C ILE A 29 -9.09 9.40 -7.39
N PRO A 30 -9.84 9.95 -6.41
CA PRO A 30 -9.33 11.03 -5.55
C PRO A 30 -8.04 10.68 -4.80
N ILE A 31 -7.91 9.46 -4.29
CA ILE A 31 -6.72 9.06 -3.52
C ILE A 31 -5.43 9.00 -4.37
N ALA A 32 -5.54 8.90 -5.70
CA ALA A 32 -4.39 8.80 -6.60
C ALA A 32 -3.95 10.16 -7.19
N GLN A 33 -4.66 11.25 -6.89
CA GLN A 33 -4.38 12.56 -7.51
C GLN A 33 -3.05 13.15 -7.04
N VAL A 34 -2.32 13.79 -7.97
CA VAL A 34 -1.10 14.56 -7.64
C VAL A 34 -1.44 15.65 -6.63
N GLY A 35 -0.59 15.82 -5.62
CA GLY A 35 -0.79 16.75 -4.51
C GLY A 35 -1.69 16.21 -3.39
N ASN A 36 -2.26 15.01 -3.52
CA ASN A 36 -2.87 14.34 -2.36
C ASN A 36 -1.78 14.07 -1.32
N THR A 37 -2.10 14.38 -0.06
CA THR A 37 -1.22 14.13 1.08
C THR A 37 -1.75 13.02 1.95
N PHE A 38 -0.83 12.40 2.68
CA PHE A 38 -1.14 11.43 3.71
C PHE A 38 -0.46 11.84 5.02
N TRP A 39 -1.04 11.43 6.13
CA TRP A 39 -0.44 11.53 7.45
C TRP A 39 -0.56 10.19 8.15
N VAL A 40 0.42 9.88 9.00
CA VAL A 40 0.45 8.62 9.74
C VAL A 40 0.35 8.82 11.24
N SER A 41 -0.34 7.88 11.90
CA SER A 41 -0.33 7.79 13.36
C SER A 41 0.40 6.53 13.77
N THR A 42 1.70 6.67 14.03
CA THR A 42 2.59 5.54 14.25
C THR A 42 2.69 5.19 15.73
N ASN A 43 2.54 3.90 16.03
CA ASN A 43 2.67 3.32 17.36
C ASN A 43 3.73 2.22 17.33
N PHE A 44 4.77 2.37 18.14
CA PHE A 44 5.79 1.33 18.35
C PHE A 44 5.66 0.78 19.76
N ASN A 45 5.33 -0.52 19.86
CA ASN A 45 5.19 -1.22 21.14
C ASN A 45 4.34 -0.45 22.18
N GLY A 46 3.18 0.05 21.76
CA GLY A 46 2.24 0.79 22.60
C GLY A 46 2.52 2.29 22.74
N THR A 47 3.68 2.79 22.27
CA THR A 47 4.03 4.21 22.36
C THR A 47 3.80 4.92 21.03
N SER A 48 3.06 6.03 21.04
CA SER A 48 2.87 6.86 19.84
C SER A 48 4.08 7.75 19.57
N TYR A 49 4.46 7.87 18.30
CA TYR A 49 5.56 8.72 17.86
C TYR A 49 5.10 9.67 16.76
N ASP A 50 5.45 10.95 16.93
CA ASP A 50 5.38 11.95 15.86
C ASP A 50 6.69 11.92 15.07
N LEU A 51 6.59 11.45 13.82
CA LEU A 51 7.73 11.34 12.91
C LEU A 51 7.95 12.62 12.09
N LYS A 52 7.14 13.68 12.31
CA LYS A 52 7.14 14.90 11.51
C LYS A 52 7.11 14.58 10.02
N ASP A 53 6.24 13.66 9.65
CA ASP A 53 6.19 13.12 8.31
C ASP A 53 5.59 14.11 7.30
N THR A 54 6.02 13.98 6.06
CA THR A 54 5.38 14.57 4.89
C THR A 54 5.27 13.47 3.86
N ILE A 55 4.04 13.11 3.51
CA ILE A 55 3.75 12.05 2.53
C ILE A 55 2.86 12.66 1.47
N GLU A 56 3.33 12.69 0.21
CA GLU A 56 2.59 13.31 -0.88
C GLU A 56 2.72 12.54 -2.20
N ILE A 57 1.70 12.65 -3.04
CA ILE A 57 1.76 12.15 -4.42
C ILE A 57 2.45 13.20 -5.29
N SER A 58 3.68 12.93 -5.70
CA SER A 58 4.47 13.81 -6.55
C SER A 58 4.18 13.62 -8.04
N LYS A 59 3.78 12.41 -8.45
CA LYS A 59 3.48 12.05 -9.85
C LYS A 59 2.36 11.02 -9.92
N ASN A 60 1.56 11.05 -10.98
CA ASN A 60 0.62 10.00 -11.34
C ASN A 60 0.72 9.76 -12.85
N ASP A 61 1.08 8.55 -13.24
CA ASP A 61 1.07 8.07 -14.62
C ASP A 61 0.12 6.89 -14.74
N ALA A 62 -1.08 7.12 -15.31
CA ALA A 62 -2.13 6.12 -15.48
C ALA A 62 -2.42 5.31 -14.19
N GLY A 63 -2.54 5.99 -13.04
CA GLY A 63 -2.82 5.41 -11.73
C GLY A 63 -1.60 4.85 -11.01
N VAL A 64 -0.44 4.79 -11.66
CA VAL A 64 0.85 4.49 -11.01
C VAL A 64 1.38 5.79 -10.41
N THR A 65 1.12 5.96 -9.13
CA THR A 65 1.52 7.12 -8.34
C THR A 65 2.92 6.96 -7.80
N THR A 66 3.72 8.03 -7.87
CA THR A 66 4.96 8.16 -7.08
C THR A 66 4.63 8.91 -5.80
N ILE A 67 4.87 8.26 -4.67
CA ILE A 67 4.64 8.81 -3.33
C ILE A 67 5.99 9.17 -2.76
N HIS A 68 6.17 10.45 -2.43
CA HIS A 68 7.35 10.95 -1.74
C HIS A 68 7.08 10.92 -0.24
N VAL A 69 7.97 10.28 0.52
CA VAL A 69 7.94 10.23 1.98
C VAL A 69 9.16 10.90 2.54
N LYS A 70 8.92 11.85 3.43
CA LYS A 70 9.91 12.39 4.36
C LYS A 70 9.46 12.11 5.77
N ALA A 71 10.38 11.70 6.64
CA ALA A 71 10.11 11.55 8.06
C ALA A 71 11.39 11.67 8.88
N THR A 72 11.31 12.32 10.03
CA THR A 72 12.41 12.38 11.00
C THR A 72 12.36 11.15 11.88
N ILE A 73 13.48 10.44 12.03
CA ILE A 73 13.58 9.31 12.96
C ILE A 73 14.04 9.87 14.32
N PRO A 74 13.20 9.82 15.36
CA PRO A 74 13.61 10.25 16.70
C PRO A 74 14.86 9.49 17.18
N ASP A 75 15.66 10.13 18.03
CA ASP A 75 16.85 9.54 18.65
C ASP A 75 16.45 8.53 19.76
N ASP A 76 15.75 7.47 19.36
CA ASP A 76 15.32 6.36 20.20
C ASP A 76 15.99 5.06 19.72
N PRO A 77 16.68 4.31 20.60
CA PRO A 77 17.37 3.08 20.22
C PRO A 77 16.48 2.03 19.55
N LYS A 78 15.21 1.90 19.97
CA LYS A 78 14.28 0.94 19.37
C LYS A 78 13.87 1.39 17.97
N LEU A 79 13.60 2.68 17.78
CA LEU A 79 13.30 3.20 16.43
C LEU A 79 14.48 3.04 15.48
N LYS A 80 15.71 3.28 15.95
CA LYS A 80 16.92 3.01 15.16
C LYS A 80 17.09 1.53 14.81
N GLN A 81 16.76 0.63 15.74
CA GLN A 81 16.74 -0.80 15.47
C GLN A 81 15.71 -1.14 14.37
N TYR A 82 14.49 -0.62 14.45
CA TYR A 82 13.47 -0.86 13.41
C TYR A 82 13.86 -0.25 12.06
N ALA A 83 14.45 0.95 12.05
CA ALA A 83 14.97 1.58 10.86
C ALA A 83 16.05 0.72 10.18
N SER A 84 16.87 -0.02 10.95
CA SER A 84 17.90 -0.91 10.39
C SER A 84 17.35 -2.04 9.51
N TYR A 85 16.05 -2.35 9.58
CA TYR A 85 15.39 -3.32 8.71
C TYR A 85 15.01 -2.76 7.34
N LEU A 86 14.98 -1.43 7.19
CA LEU A 86 14.69 -0.77 5.92
C LEU A 86 15.93 -0.75 5.03
N PRO A 87 15.74 -0.83 3.69
CA PRO A 87 16.84 -0.70 2.76
C PRO A 87 17.54 0.66 2.88
N ALA A 88 18.86 0.70 2.66
CA ALA A 88 19.66 1.92 2.76
C ALA A 88 19.17 3.08 1.87
N PHE A 89 18.53 2.80 0.72
CA PHE A 89 17.99 3.82 -0.19
C PHE A 89 16.79 4.60 0.38
N VAL A 90 16.25 4.16 1.53
CA VAL A 90 15.14 4.85 2.21
C VAL A 90 15.62 6.08 2.97
N PHE A 91 16.92 6.14 3.31
CA PHE A 91 17.48 7.15 4.19
C PHE A 91 18.23 8.24 3.44
N ASP A 92 18.13 9.48 3.95
CA ASP A 92 18.99 10.60 3.57
C ASP A 92 20.37 10.51 4.24
N GLU A 93 21.25 11.49 3.94
CA GLU A 93 22.60 11.57 4.52
C GLU A 93 22.60 11.76 6.04
N ASN A 94 21.49 12.22 6.63
CA ASN A 94 21.33 12.45 8.06
C ASN A 94 20.71 11.24 8.79
N GLY A 95 20.35 10.17 8.06
CA GLY A 95 19.67 9.00 8.60
C GLY A 95 18.16 9.19 8.82
N ASN A 96 17.56 10.26 8.29
CA ASN A 96 16.11 10.44 8.23
C ASN A 96 15.55 9.73 7.01
N ILE A 97 14.23 9.50 6.99
CA ILE A 97 13.55 8.95 5.81
C ILE A 97 13.40 10.06 4.78
N ASP A 98 13.91 9.85 3.57
CA ASP A 98 13.62 10.64 2.37
C ASP A 98 13.65 9.68 1.17
N THR A 99 12.47 9.25 0.72
CA THR A 99 12.38 8.22 -0.32
C THR A 99 11.13 8.35 -1.17
N GLU A 100 11.21 7.86 -2.39
CA GLU A 100 10.06 7.70 -3.28
C GLU A 100 9.73 6.22 -3.45
N PHE A 101 8.45 5.88 -3.40
CA PHE A 101 7.98 4.57 -3.81
C PHE A 101 6.78 4.68 -4.75
N LYS A 102 6.55 3.61 -5.51
CA LYS A 102 5.44 3.54 -6.45
C LYS A 102 4.32 2.67 -5.91
N MET A 103 3.09 3.15 -6.10
CA MET A 103 1.87 2.37 -5.91
C MET A 103 0.98 2.56 -7.13
N LYS A 104 0.27 1.51 -7.54
CA LYS A 104 -0.86 1.64 -8.46
C LYS A 104 -2.13 1.64 -7.65
N MET A 105 -2.95 2.68 -7.75
CA MET A 105 -4.23 2.78 -7.06
C MET A 105 -5.34 2.95 -8.10
N THR A 106 -6.35 2.08 -8.04
CA THR A 106 -7.48 2.10 -8.97
C THR A 106 -8.79 1.86 -8.23
N SER A 107 -9.91 2.05 -8.92
CA SER A 107 -11.24 1.73 -8.39
C SER A 107 -11.44 0.25 -8.06
N GLU A 108 -10.54 -0.63 -8.53
CA GLU A 108 -10.62 -2.08 -8.34
C GLU A 108 -9.60 -2.61 -7.32
N GLY A 109 -8.59 -1.82 -6.91
CA GLY A 109 -7.62 -2.26 -5.93
C GLY A 109 -6.33 -1.45 -5.87
N ILE A 110 -5.33 -2.07 -5.25
CA ILE A 110 -4.03 -1.46 -4.98
C ILE A 110 -2.91 -2.44 -5.31
N GLN A 111 -1.87 -1.94 -5.97
CA GLN A 111 -0.57 -2.60 -6.11
C GLN A 111 0.52 -1.71 -5.54
N ASP A 112 1.58 -2.32 -5.06
CA ASP A 112 2.84 -1.63 -4.79
C ASP A 112 3.96 -2.25 -5.62
N TYR A 113 5.06 -1.51 -5.69
CA TYR A 113 6.29 -1.93 -6.35
C TYR A 113 7.41 -2.12 -5.33
N PHE A 114 7.06 -2.30 -4.04
CA PHE A 114 8.00 -2.37 -2.92
C PHE A 114 8.57 -3.78 -2.76
N ASN A 115 9.27 -4.22 -3.79
CA ASN A 115 10.03 -5.46 -3.81
C ASN A 115 11.34 -5.28 -4.57
N LYS A 116 12.27 -6.22 -4.39
CA LYS A 116 13.64 -6.16 -4.96
C LYS A 116 13.66 -5.91 -6.47
N ASP A 117 12.68 -6.43 -7.20
CA ASP A 117 12.64 -6.34 -8.66
C ASP A 117 11.81 -5.15 -9.16
N GLN A 118 11.23 -4.35 -8.26
CA GLN A 118 10.31 -3.26 -8.56
C GLN A 118 9.18 -3.69 -9.52
N LYS A 119 8.70 -4.94 -9.40
CA LYS A 119 7.57 -5.45 -10.18
C LYS A 119 6.25 -5.14 -9.46
N PRO A 120 5.13 -4.98 -10.16
CA PRO A 120 3.84 -4.80 -9.50
C PRO A 120 3.48 -6.04 -8.67
N HIS A 121 3.11 -5.83 -7.41
CA HIS A 121 2.56 -6.85 -6.52
C HIS A 121 1.22 -6.37 -5.97
N THR A 122 0.15 -7.12 -6.21
CA THR A 122 -1.17 -6.80 -5.66
C THR A 122 -1.14 -6.81 -4.14
N MET A 123 -1.58 -5.69 -3.56
CA MET A 123 -1.88 -5.57 -2.13
C MET A 123 -3.30 -6.05 -1.88
N VAL A 124 -4.26 -5.58 -2.68
CA VAL A 124 -5.67 -5.96 -2.58
C VAL A 124 -6.37 -5.77 -3.94
N LYS A 125 -7.29 -6.67 -4.28
CA LYS A 125 -8.41 -6.39 -5.21
C LYS A 125 -9.67 -6.22 -4.36
N TYR A 126 -10.47 -5.19 -4.58
CA TYR A 126 -11.62 -4.89 -3.70
C TYR A 126 -12.77 -5.90 -3.82
N ASP A 127 -12.83 -6.65 -4.91
CA ASP A 127 -13.78 -7.75 -5.15
C ASP A 127 -13.31 -9.10 -4.57
N CYS A 128 -12.17 -9.14 -3.88
CA CYS A 128 -11.57 -10.36 -3.36
C CYS A 128 -12.46 -11.12 -2.36
N LYS A 129 -12.09 -12.39 -2.15
CA LYS A 129 -12.66 -13.29 -1.16
C LYS A 129 -11.61 -13.67 -0.12
N VAL A 130 -12.05 -14.00 1.09
CA VAL A 130 -11.17 -14.57 2.11
C VAL A 130 -10.55 -15.86 1.56
N GLY A 131 -9.23 -15.99 1.70
CA GLY A 131 -8.43 -17.07 1.16
C GLY A 131 -7.73 -16.75 -0.17
N ASP A 132 -8.10 -15.67 -0.86
CA ASP A 132 -7.41 -15.23 -2.09
C ASP A 132 -5.93 -14.93 -1.80
N LYS A 133 -5.07 -15.27 -2.77
CA LYS A 133 -3.61 -15.11 -2.65
C LYS A 133 -3.01 -14.32 -3.80
N TYR A 134 -2.12 -13.41 -3.47
CA TYR A 134 -1.31 -12.65 -4.43
C TYR A 134 0.15 -13.00 -4.25
N GLN A 135 0.72 -13.74 -5.20
CA GLN A 135 2.09 -14.25 -5.12
C GLN A 135 2.99 -13.55 -6.13
N LEU A 136 4.19 -13.18 -5.70
CA LEU A 136 5.24 -12.64 -6.56
C LEU A 136 6.55 -13.38 -6.33
N THR A 137 7.06 -14.09 -7.34
CA THR A 137 8.38 -14.71 -7.32
C THR A 137 9.43 -13.71 -7.84
N LYS A 138 10.42 -13.42 -6.99
CA LYS A 138 11.50 -12.49 -7.30
C LYS A 138 12.64 -13.15 -8.07
N SER A 139 13.51 -12.34 -8.65
CA SER A 139 14.73 -12.73 -9.36
C SER A 139 15.66 -13.63 -8.54
N ASN A 140 15.63 -13.55 -7.21
CA ASN A 140 16.40 -14.39 -6.30
C ASN A 140 15.70 -15.71 -5.92
N GLY A 141 14.63 -16.09 -6.63
CA GLY A 141 13.85 -17.30 -6.38
C GLY A 141 12.95 -17.26 -5.14
N LYS A 142 12.98 -16.20 -4.33
CA LYS A 142 12.09 -16.06 -3.17
C LYS A 142 10.72 -15.52 -3.60
N THR A 143 9.67 -16.23 -3.22
CA THR A 143 8.27 -15.79 -3.40
C THR A 143 7.82 -14.95 -2.20
N ILE A 144 7.07 -13.88 -2.42
CA ILE A 144 6.30 -13.15 -1.40
C ILE A 144 4.82 -13.53 -1.61
N THR A 145 4.11 -13.88 -0.53
CA THR A 145 2.68 -14.23 -0.59
C THR A 145 1.88 -13.28 0.29
N ARG A 146 0.84 -12.69 -0.29
CA ARG A 146 -0.21 -11.97 0.42
C ARG A 146 -1.48 -12.79 0.41
N THR A 147 -2.12 -12.96 1.55
CA THR A 147 -3.37 -13.72 1.69
C THR A 147 -4.45 -12.81 2.27
N VAL A 148 -5.62 -12.78 1.66
CA VAL A 148 -6.80 -12.13 2.24
C VAL A 148 -7.30 -12.98 3.40
N ILE A 149 -7.19 -12.48 4.62
CA ILE A 149 -7.53 -13.24 5.83
C ILE A 149 -8.87 -12.82 6.45
N ALA A 150 -9.34 -11.62 6.15
CA ALA A 150 -10.65 -11.14 6.59
C ALA A 150 -11.17 -10.05 5.65
N LYS A 151 -12.50 -9.92 5.57
CA LYS A 151 -13.20 -8.86 4.86
C LYS A 151 -14.43 -8.49 5.67
N SER A 152 -14.55 -7.22 6.08
CA SER A 152 -15.70 -6.73 6.84
C SER A 152 -16.88 -6.47 5.90
N ASP A 153 -18.07 -6.91 6.29
CA ASP A 153 -19.34 -6.59 5.60
C ASP A 153 -20.01 -5.32 6.17
N GLU A 154 -19.57 -4.88 7.36
CA GLU A 154 -20.09 -3.76 8.14
C GLU A 154 -18.96 -2.75 8.44
N ASP A 155 -19.32 -1.50 8.72
CA ASP A 155 -18.36 -0.48 9.14
C ASP A 155 -17.96 -0.71 10.61
N ASP A 156 -16.91 -1.51 10.84
CA ASP A 156 -16.52 -2.01 12.16
C ASP A 156 -15.15 -1.52 12.64
N PHE A 157 -14.26 -1.13 11.72
CA PHE A 157 -12.91 -0.68 12.02
C PHE A 157 -12.87 0.81 12.33
N ASP A 158 -12.34 1.17 13.49
CA ASP A 158 -12.19 2.57 13.90
C ASP A 158 -11.18 3.29 13.00
N TYR A 159 -11.61 4.41 12.41
CA TYR A 159 -10.80 5.24 11.53
C TYR A 159 -11.09 6.71 11.81
N ALA A 160 -10.19 7.34 12.56
CA ALA A 160 -10.41 8.66 13.14
C ALA A 160 -11.73 8.73 13.94
N PHE A 161 -12.71 9.52 13.49
CA PHE A 161 -13.97 9.77 14.21
C PHE A 161 -15.14 8.90 13.74
N PHE A 162 -14.92 7.97 12.82
CA PHE A 162 -15.95 7.10 12.27
C PHE A 162 -15.43 5.68 12.07
N LYS A 163 -16.33 4.75 11.75
CA LYS A 163 -15.97 3.37 11.43
C LYS A 163 -16.02 3.13 9.93
N ILE A 164 -15.20 2.20 9.44
CA ILE A 164 -15.13 1.82 8.03
C ILE A 164 -15.03 0.30 7.87
N LYS A 165 -15.54 -0.20 6.75
CA LYS A 165 -15.23 -1.55 6.25
C LYS A 165 -13.76 -1.68 5.89
N THR A 166 -13.16 -2.83 6.20
CA THR A 166 -11.80 -3.13 5.76
C THR A 166 -11.65 -4.51 5.16
N THR A 167 -10.67 -4.65 4.28
CA THR A 167 -10.12 -5.96 3.89
C THR A 167 -8.77 -6.09 4.56
N THR A 168 -8.56 -7.21 5.27
CA THR A 168 -7.31 -7.52 5.98
C THR A 168 -6.48 -8.50 5.15
N ILE A 169 -5.24 -8.13 4.88
CA ILE A 169 -4.28 -8.89 4.10
C ILE A 169 -3.07 -9.21 4.97
N GLU A 170 -2.73 -10.48 5.06
CA GLU A 170 -1.52 -10.95 5.73
C GLU A 170 -0.43 -11.22 4.68
N GLN A 171 0.76 -10.66 4.91
CA GLN A 171 1.96 -10.96 4.15
C GLN A 171 2.96 -11.68 5.03
N ASP A 172 3.50 -12.77 4.49
CA ASP A 172 4.59 -13.47 5.10
C ASP A 172 5.89 -12.63 5.04
N SER A 173 6.65 -12.59 6.14
CA SER A 173 7.89 -11.83 6.20
C SER A 173 9.10 -12.68 5.79
N ARG A 174 10.15 -12.03 5.27
CA ARG A 174 11.51 -12.61 5.17
C ARG A 174 12.56 -11.67 5.76
N ILE A 175 12.10 -10.70 6.55
CA ILE A 175 12.94 -9.72 7.24
C ILE A 175 13.23 -10.31 8.62
N PRO A 176 14.50 -10.55 8.98
CA PRO A 176 14.85 -11.04 10.32
C PRO A 176 14.21 -10.19 11.42
N GLY A 177 13.61 -10.82 12.43
CA GLY A 177 12.92 -10.14 13.52
C GLY A 177 11.47 -9.74 13.22
N VAL A 178 11.03 -9.74 11.95
CA VAL A 178 9.62 -9.51 11.57
C VAL A 178 8.99 -10.84 11.21
N LYS A 179 7.96 -11.25 11.95
CA LYS A 179 7.21 -12.49 11.73
C LYS A 179 6.27 -12.38 10.54
N LYS A 180 5.47 -11.32 10.49
CA LYS A 180 4.51 -11.06 9.41
C LYS A 180 4.10 -9.59 9.35
N ILE A 181 3.49 -9.21 8.24
CA ILE A 181 2.95 -7.85 8.02
C ILE A 181 1.45 -7.98 7.78
N ILE A 182 0.66 -7.18 8.48
CA ILE A 182 -0.79 -7.09 8.31
C ILE A 182 -1.13 -5.73 7.70
N TYR A 183 -1.90 -5.74 6.63
CA TYR A 183 -2.45 -4.55 6.00
C TYR A 183 -3.96 -4.55 6.17
N LYS A 184 -4.54 -3.38 6.43
CA LYS A 184 -5.98 -3.15 6.29
C LYS A 184 -6.21 -2.09 5.23
N THR A 185 -7.10 -2.42 4.31
CA THR A 185 -7.42 -1.56 3.16
C THR A 185 -8.91 -1.29 3.09
N ASN A 186 -9.29 -0.14 2.54
CA ASN A 186 -10.66 0.29 2.30
C ASN A 186 -10.80 0.78 0.85
N HIS A 187 -11.93 0.50 0.21
CA HIS A 187 -12.15 0.82 -1.21
C HIS A 187 -12.11 2.33 -1.52
N LYS A 188 -12.41 3.18 -0.53
CA LYS A 188 -12.42 4.63 -0.66
C LYS A 188 -11.09 5.25 -0.19
N PHE A 189 -10.63 4.85 0.99
CA PHE A 189 -9.47 5.46 1.67
C PHE A 189 -8.13 4.74 1.41
N GLY A 190 -8.11 3.68 0.61
CA GLY A 190 -6.88 2.97 0.25
C GLY A 190 -6.31 2.13 1.40
N LEU A 191 -4.99 2.15 1.59
CA LEU A 191 -4.35 1.56 2.77
C LEU A 191 -4.67 2.45 3.99
N VAL A 192 -5.31 1.88 5.01
CA VAL A 192 -5.76 2.62 6.20
C VAL A 192 -5.02 2.25 7.47
N TRP A 193 -4.39 1.06 7.50
CA TRP A 193 -3.57 0.61 8.61
C TRP A 193 -2.57 -0.45 8.18
N VAL A 194 -1.38 -0.41 8.76
CA VAL A 194 -0.32 -1.42 8.59
C VAL A 194 0.23 -1.81 9.96
N SER A 195 0.59 -3.08 10.12
CA SER A 195 1.29 -3.56 11.31
C SER A 195 2.36 -4.58 10.98
N PHE A 196 3.49 -4.44 11.64
CA PHE A 196 4.59 -5.39 11.68
C PHE A 196 4.47 -6.16 12.99
N GLU A 197 4.17 -7.45 12.88
CA GLU A 197 4.24 -8.36 14.02
C GLU A 197 5.66 -8.93 14.09
N MET A 198 6.32 -8.73 15.23
CA MET A 198 7.72 -9.10 15.43
C MET A 198 7.83 -10.54 15.95
N GLU A 199 9.01 -11.15 15.79
CA GLU A 199 9.29 -12.51 16.28
C GLU A 199 9.29 -12.60 17.82
N ASP A 200 9.57 -11.49 18.51
CA ASP A 200 9.54 -11.38 19.97
C ASP A 200 8.12 -11.20 20.56
N GLY A 201 7.09 -11.17 19.70
CA GLY A 201 5.69 -11.01 20.09
C GLY A 201 5.21 -9.56 20.21
N THR A 202 6.10 -8.57 20.06
CA THR A 202 5.70 -7.16 19.98
C THR A 202 5.09 -6.82 18.61
N SER A 203 4.37 -5.70 18.54
CA SER A 203 3.84 -5.17 17.28
C SER A 203 4.11 -3.68 17.15
N ASN A 204 4.34 -3.25 15.91
CA ASN A 204 4.48 -1.86 15.54
C ASN A 204 3.49 -1.58 14.43
N SER A 205 2.66 -0.56 14.59
CA SER A 205 1.58 -0.29 13.67
C SER A 205 1.47 1.18 13.34
N SER A 206 0.80 1.47 12.23
CA SER A 206 0.51 2.82 11.85
C SER A 206 -0.83 2.89 11.16
N TYR A 207 -1.67 3.83 11.58
CA TYR A 207 -2.80 4.25 10.77
C TYR A 207 -2.31 5.15 9.65
N VAL A 208 -2.95 5.04 8.49
CA VAL A 208 -2.66 5.86 7.30
C VAL A 208 -3.92 6.63 6.95
N PHE A 209 -3.80 7.95 6.90
CA PHE A 209 -4.89 8.85 6.62
C PHE A 209 -4.62 9.62 5.35
N THR A 210 -5.61 9.70 4.47
CA THR A 210 -5.54 10.52 3.26
C THR A 210 -6.25 11.85 3.49
N SER A 211 -5.71 12.94 2.95
CA SER A 211 -6.31 14.27 3.03
C SER A 211 -7.44 14.50 2.02
N ASN A 212 -7.44 13.74 0.93
CA ASN A 212 -8.59 13.69 0.04
C ASN A 212 -9.65 12.79 0.69
N TYR A 213 -10.55 13.32 1.55
CA TYR A 213 -11.93 12.89 1.85
C TYR A 213 -12.47 13.43 3.19
#